data_AF-A0A7C4NAL6-F1
#
_entry.id   AF-A0A7C4NAL6-F1
#
_cell.length_a   1.000
_cell.length_b   1.000
_cell.length_c   1.000
_cell.angle_alpha   90.00
_cell.angle_beta   90.00
_cell.angle_gamma   90.00
#
_symmetry.space_group_name_H-M   'P 1'
#
loop_
_entity.id
_entity.type
_entity.pdbx_description
1 polymer ?
#
loop_
_entity_poly.entity_id
_entity_poly.type
_entity_poly.pdbx_seq_one_letter_code
_entity_poly.pdbx_strand_id
1 'polypeptide(L)'
;MEKRYRALRIIGSAYKILGAIVLVLTIVGAVGVCLAGIAGGTALRDFSREFGPGMRGMGVLGGAVGGILSAFVTLIFGGLGGLTVYATGEAIYLLIDIEENTRATRLAHQQPSSPVTDPVIP
;
A
#
# COMPACT_ATOMS: atom_id res chain seq x y z
N MET A 1 -4.43 -11.26 26.31
CA MET A 1 -4.63 -9.99 25.59
C MET A 1 -5.87 -9.29 26.12
N GLU A 2 -5.73 -8.05 26.61
CA GLU A 2 -6.92 -7.24 26.94
C GLU A 2 -7.82 -7.10 25.71
N LYS A 3 -9.13 -7.13 25.92
CA LYS A 3 -10.13 -7.01 24.84
C LYS A 3 -9.93 -5.77 23.97
N ARG A 4 -9.28 -4.71 24.50
CA ARG A 4 -9.00 -3.45 23.81
C ARG A 4 -8.09 -3.59 22.59
N TYR A 5 -7.03 -4.39 22.66
CA TYR A 5 -6.08 -4.54 21.54
C TYR A 5 -6.61 -5.41 20.41
N ARG A 6 -7.63 -6.24 20.71
CA ARG A 6 -8.25 -7.11 19.70
C ARG A 6 -8.91 -6.29 18.60
N ALA A 7 -9.60 -5.21 18.95
CA ALA A 7 -10.23 -4.32 17.96
C ALA A 7 -9.17 -3.64 17.07
N LEU A 8 -8.11 -3.10 17.68
CA LEU A 8 -7.03 -2.44 16.96
C LEU A 8 -6.28 -3.37 16.01
N ARG A 9 -6.06 -4.63 16.41
CA ARG A 9 -5.44 -5.66 15.57
C ARG A 9 -6.30 -6.02 14.36
N ILE A 10 -7.63 -6.05 14.53
CA ILE A 10 -8.58 -6.25 13.42
C ILE A 10 -8.52 -5.07 12.46
N ILE A 11 -8.53 -3.83 12.97
CA ILE A 11 -8.43 -2.62 12.14
C ILE A 11 -7.09 -2.61 11.38
N GLY A 12 -5.97 -2.89 12.04
CA GLY A 12 -4.66 -3.01 11.38
C GLY A 12 -4.65 -4.06 10.26
N SER A 13 -5.25 -5.23 10.50
CA SER A 13 -5.42 -6.26 9.47
C SER A 13 -6.25 -5.76 8.28
N ALA A 14 -7.36 -5.08 8.56
CA ALA A 14 -8.22 -4.52 7.52
C ALA A 14 -7.47 -3.50 6.66
N TYR A 15 -6.69 -2.59 7.26
CA TYR A 15 -5.86 -1.63 6.52
C TYR A 15 -4.80 -2.32 5.65
N LYS A 16 -4.13 -3.36 6.15
CA LYS A 16 -3.17 -4.14 5.35
C LYS A 16 -3.84 -4.80 4.15
N ILE A 17 -5.00 -5.43 4.36
CA ILE A 17 -5.76 -6.07 3.27
C ILE A 17 -6.22 -5.03 2.25
N LEU A 18 -6.79 -3.91 2.70
CA LEU A 18 -7.23 -2.82 1.81
C LEU A 18 -6.07 -2.23 1.03
N GLY A 19 -4.93 -1.96 1.68
CA GLY A 19 -3.73 -1.47 1.01
C GLY A 19 -3.20 -2.45 -0.04
N ALA A 20 -3.18 -3.75 0.28
CA ALA A 20 -2.79 -4.79 -0.68
C ALA A 20 -3.74 -4.85 -1.89
N ILE A 21 -5.05 -4.75 -1.66
CA ILE A 21 -6.05 -4.67 -2.75
C ILE A 21 -5.80 -3.44 -3.62
N VAL A 22 -5.60 -2.27 -3.01
CA VAL A 22 -5.33 -1.02 -3.76
C VAL A 22 -4.05 -1.13 -4.58
N LEU A 23 -2.99 -1.77 -4.06
CA LEU A 23 -1.75 -2.00 -4.81
C LEU A 23 -1.99 -2.90 -6.03
N VAL A 24 -2.71 -4.02 -5.85
CA VAL A 24 -3.06 -4.92 -6.97
C VAL A 24 -3.90 -4.19 -8.02
N LEU A 25 -4.93 -3.46 -7.60
CA LEU A 25 -5.78 -2.68 -8.50
C LEU A 25 -5.01 -1.57 -9.20
N THR A 26 -4.02 -0.96 -8.54
CA THR A 26 -3.15 0.05 -9.15
C THR A 26 -2.32 -0.56 -10.28
N ILE A 27 -1.73 -1.74 -10.06
CA ILE A 27 -0.93 -2.43 -11.08
C ILE A 27 -1.82 -2.80 -12.28
N VAL A 28 -2.96 -3.44 -12.02
CA VAL A 28 -3.92 -3.83 -13.07
C VAL A 28 -4.44 -2.59 -13.80
N GLY A 29 -4.78 -1.54 -13.06
CA GLY A 29 -5.26 -0.27 -13.60
C GLY A 29 -4.22 0.43 -14.47
N ALA A 30 -2.95 0.46 -14.05
CA ALA A 30 -1.87 1.05 -14.83
C ALA A 30 -1.65 0.30 -16.16
N VAL A 31 -1.70 -1.04 -16.14
CA VAL A 31 -1.66 -1.85 -17.37
C VAL A 31 -2.86 -1.54 -18.26
N GLY A 32 -4.07 -1.48 -17.68
CA GLY A 32 -5.29 -1.14 -18.40
C GLY A 32 -5.24 0.24 -19.06
N VAL A 33 -4.78 1.26 -18.34
CA VAL A 33 -4.57 2.63 -18.85
C VAL A 33 -3.54 2.65 -19.98
N CYS A 34 -2.44 1.93 -19.83
CA CYS A 34 -1.41 1.84 -20.86
C CYS A 34 -1.97 1.22 -22.16
N LEU A 35 -2.64 0.06 -22.03
CA LEU A 35 -3.25 -0.63 -23.17
C LEU A 35 -4.34 0.20 -23.83
N ALA A 36 -5.20 0.86 -23.04
CA ALA A 36 -6.25 1.74 -23.54
C ALA A 36 -5.65 2.95 -24.28
N GLY A 37 -4.55 3.53 -23.79
CA GLY A 37 -3.85 4.61 -24.48
C GLY A 37 -3.25 4.18 -25.81
N ILE A 38 -2.63 2.99 -25.87
CA ILE A 38 -2.08 2.43 -27.12
C ILE A 38 -3.20 2.12 -28.12
N ALA A 39 -4.21 1.34 -27.71
CA ALA A 39 -5.31 0.93 -28.57
C ALA A 39 -6.16 2.13 -29.03
N GLY A 40 -6.51 3.03 -28.11
CA GLY A 40 -7.22 4.27 -28.41
C GLY A 40 -6.42 5.18 -29.34
N GLY A 41 -5.10 5.28 -29.15
CA GLY A 41 -4.20 6.00 -30.04
C GLY A 41 -4.21 5.47 -31.47
N THR A 42 -4.25 4.14 -31.65
CA THR A 42 -4.35 3.54 -32.98
C THR A 42 -5.69 3.83 -33.66
N ALA A 43 -6.81 3.70 -32.93
CA ALA A 43 -8.13 4.02 -33.46
C ALA A 43 -8.27 5.49 -33.84
N LEU A 44 -7.74 6.41 -33.01
CA LEU A 44 -7.76 7.85 -33.28
C LEU A 44 -6.88 8.20 -34.50
N ARG A 45 -5.74 7.50 -34.66
CA ARG A 45 -4.88 7.64 -35.83
C ARG A 45 -5.61 7.25 -37.11
N ASP A 46 -6.32 6.13 -37.11
CA ASP A 46 -7.04 5.65 -38.30
C ASP A 46 -8.22 6.57 -38.64
N PHE A 47 -8.97 7.04 -37.64
CA PHE A 47 -10.00 8.07 -37.80
C PHE A 47 -9.42 9.38 -38.37
N SER A 48 -8.28 9.86 -37.86
CA SER A 48 -7.64 11.09 -38.34
C SER A 48 -7.10 10.98 -39.78
N ARG A 49 -6.86 9.76 -40.28
CA ARG A 49 -6.47 9.54 -41.69
C ARG A 49 -7.65 9.70 -42.64
N GLU A 50 -8.86 9.37 -42.18
CA GLU A 50 -10.09 9.39 -42.98
C GLU A 50 -10.72 10.79 -43.07
N PHE A 51 -10.60 11.60 -42.00
CA PHE A 51 -11.23 12.94 -41.93
C PHE A 51 -10.29 14.14 -42.19
N GLY A 52 -9.04 13.89 -42.62
CA GLY A 52 -8.19 14.90 -43.25
C GLY A 52 -7.02 15.47 -42.41
N PRO A 53 -6.10 16.25 -43.03
CA PRO A 53 -4.78 16.59 -42.50
C PRO A 53 -4.77 17.40 -41.20
N GLY A 54 -5.85 18.13 -40.91
CA GLY A 54 -5.96 19.02 -39.74
C GLY A 54 -5.96 18.31 -38.38
N MET A 55 -6.23 17.00 -38.34
CA MET A 55 -6.24 16.19 -37.11
C MET A 55 -5.01 15.29 -36.93
N ARG A 56 -4.06 15.28 -37.88
CA ARG A 56 -2.94 14.33 -37.91
C ARG A 56 -1.94 14.47 -36.74
N GLY A 57 -1.84 15.64 -36.12
CA GLY A 57 -0.93 15.88 -34.99
C GLY A 57 -1.39 15.25 -33.67
N MET A 58 -2.69 14.99 -33.52
CA MET A 58 -3.30 14.61 -32.24
C MET A 58 -3.29 13.09 -31.98
N GLY A 59 -3.28 12.26 -33.03
CA GLY A 59 -3.52 10.81 -32.93
C GLY A 59 -2.33 9.95 -32.50
N VAL A 60 -1.09 10.28 -32.89
CA VAL A 60 0.05 9.35 -32.73
C VAL A 60 0.92 9.69 -31.51
N LEU A 61 1.23 10.97 -31.33
CA LEU A 61 1.96 11.45 -30.14
C LEU A 61 1.06 11.52 -28.90
N GLY A 62 -0.26 11.70 -29.06
CA GLY A 62 -1.21 11.74 -27.95
C GLY A 62 -1.55 10.37 -27.34
N GLY A 63 -1.64 9.32 -28.15
CA GLY A 63 -2.14 8.02 -27.71
C GLY A 63 -1.14 7.18 -26.92
N ALA A 64 -0.05 6.74 -27.56
CA ALA A 64 0.92 5.83 -26.92
C ALA A 64 1.74 6.54 -25.82
N VAL A 65 2.26 7.74 -26.11
CA VAL A 65 3.03 8.52 -25.12
C VAL A 65 2.12 8.96 -23.97
N GLY A 66 0.89 9.38 -24.26
CA GLY A 66 -0.11 9.71 -23.24
C GLY A 66 -0.50 8.51 -22.38
N GLY A 67 -0.67 7.33 -22.98
CA GLY A 67 -0.94 6.07 -22.28
C GLY A 67 0.18 5.65 -21.34
N ILE A 68 1.45 5.76 -21.80
CA ILE A 68 2.62 5.44 -20.97
C ILE A 68 2.76 6.45 -19.83
N LEU A 69 2.65 7.74 -20.10
CA LEU A 69 2.75 8.79 -19.07
C LEU A 69 1.63 8.67 -18.03
N SER A 70 0.40 8.45 -18.46
CA SER A 70 -0.73 8.25 -17.55
C SER A 70 -0.58 6.98 -16.73
N ALA A 71 -0.13 5.86 -17.31
CA ALA A 71 0.17 4.65 -16.55
C ALA A 71 1.28 4.87 -15.51
N PHE A 72 2.32 5.63 -15.85
CA PHE A 72 3.39 5.99 -14.92
C PHE A 72 2.87 6.84 -13.75
N VAL A 73 2.06 7.87 -14.05
CA VAL A 73 1.40 8.70 -13.04
C VAL A 73 0.49 7.85 -12.14
N THR A 74 -0.31 6.94 -12.73
CA THR A 74 -1.16 6.01 -11.97
C THR A 74 -0.34 5.12 -11.04
N LEU A 75 0.80 4.58 -11.49
CA LEU A 75 1.68 3.78 -10.64
C LEU A 75 2.25 4.58 -9.47
N ILE A 76 2.69 5.82 -9.70
CA ILE A 76 3.25 6.66 -8.65
C ILE A 76 2.17 7.00 -7.61
N PHE A 77 1.04 7.59 -8.03
CA PHE A 77 0.02 8.05 -7.09
C PHE A 77 -0.75 6.89 -6.46
N GLY A 78 -1.15 5.90 -7.26
CA GLY A 78 -1.84 4.70 -6.76
C GLY A 78 -0.91 3.84 -5.90
N GLY A 79 0.36 3.72 -6.29
CA GLY A 79 1.36 2.96 -5.56
C GLY A 79 1.68 3.60 -4.21
N LEU A 80 1.97 4.91 -4.19
CA LEU A 80 2.17 5.65 -2.95
C LEU A 80 0.93 5.62 -2.06
N GLY A 81 -0.26 5.78 -2.63
CA GLY A 81 -1.53 5.69 -1.90
C GLY A 81 -1.74 4.32 -1.26
N GLY A 82 -1.65 3.25 -2.06
CA GLY A 82 -1.79 1.87 -1.59
C GLY A 82 -0.73 1.48 -0.55
N LEU A 83 0.53 1.89 -0.76
CA LEU A 83 1.61 1.66 0.17
C LEU A 83 1.40 2.41 1.49
N THR A 84 0.89 3.64 1.44
CA THR A 84 0.56 4.42 2.66
C THR A 84 -0.56 3.75 3.46
N VAL A 85 -1.60 3.26 2.80
CA VAL A 85 -2.69 2.52 3.46
C VAL A 85 -2.16 1.23 4.10
N TYR A 86 -1.36 0.47 3.37
CA TYR A 86 -0.73 -0.75 3.87
C TYR A 86 0.19 -0.46 5.08
N ALA A 87 1.06 0.54 4.95
CA ALA A 87 2.00 0.95 5.99
C ALA A 87 1.30 1.49 7.25
N THR A 88 0.14 2.14 7.09
CA THR A 88 -0.71 2.54 8.24
C THR A 88 -1.16 1.32 9.02
N GLY A 89 -1.54 0.25 8.33
CA GLY A 89 -1.86 -1.04 8.96
C GLY A 89 -0.68 -1.63 9.73
N GLU A 90 0.52 -1.63 9.15
CA GLU A 90 1.76 -2.07 9.85
C GLU A 90 2.10 -1.18 11.05
N ALA A 91 1.93 0.14 10.93
CA ALA A 91 2.18 1.07 12.02
C ALA A 91 1.27 0.79 13.24
N ILE A 92 0.01 0.42 13.01
CA ILE A 92 -0.90 0.00 14.10
C ILE A 92 -0.34 -1.24 14.83
N TYR A 93 0.15 -2.24 14.09
CA TYR A 93 0.77 -3.43 14.70
C TYR A 93 2.00 -3.07 15.51
N LEU A 94 2.89 -2.24 14.98
CA LEU A 94 4.09 -1.78 15.69
C LEU A 94 3.74 -1.07 17.00
N LEU A 95 2.71 -0.22 17.01
CA LEU A 95 2.27 0.46 18.24
C LEU A 95 1.71 -0.52 19.28
N ILE A 96 0.97 -1.54 18.85
CA ILE A 96 0.47 -2.59 19.76
C ILE A 96 1.65 -3.35 20.37
N ASP A 97 2.63 -3.74 19.56
CA ASP A 97 3.79 -4.51 20.01
C ASP A 97 4.67 -3.70 20.99
N ILE A 98 4.84 -2.40 20.76
CA ILE A 98 5.53 -1.48 21.69
C ILE A 98 4.82 -1.45 23.05
N GLU A 99 3.49 -1.37 23.05
CA GLU A 99 2.72 -1.31 24.30
C GLU A 99 2.75 -2.64 25.06
N GLU A 100 2.65 -3.77 24.34
CA GLU A 100 2.78 -5.11 24.93
C GLU A 100 4.16 -5.32 25.56
N ASN A 101 5.24 -4.90 24.89
CA ASN A 101 6.61 -4.98 25.42
C ASN A 101 6.81 -4.07 26.66
N THR A 102 6.29 -2.85 26.61
CA THR A 102 6.35 -1.92 27.76
C THR A 102 5.62 -2.49 28.98
N ARG A 103 4.47 -3.15 28.78
CA ARG A 103 3.73 -3.80 29.87
C ARG A 103 4.50 -4.99 30.43
N ALA A 104 5.07 -5.84 29.58
CA ALA A 104 5.89 -6.97 30.01
C ALA A 104 7.09 -6.50 30.85
N THR A 105 7.75 -5.43 30.42
CA THR A 105 8.88 -4.81 31.15
C THR A 105 8.45 -4.27 32.52
N ARG A 106 7.30 -3.58 32.62
CA ARG A 106 6.78 -3.14 33.94
C ARG A 106 6.49 -4.32 34.87
N LEU A 107 5.86 -5.38 34.36
CA LEU A 107 5.53 -6.55 35.16
C LEU A 107 6.78 -7.27 35.65
N ALA A 108 7.83 -7.36 34.81
CA ALA A 108 9.11 -7.93 35.19
C ALA A 108 9.81 -7.12 36.29
N HIS A 109 9.76 -5.78 36.25
CA HIS A 109 10.31 -4.94 37.31
C HIS A 109 9.49 -4.93 38.60
N GLN A 110 8.20 -5.26 38.53
CA GLN A 110 7.32 -5.37 39.70
C GLN A 110 7.40 -6.73 40.37
N GLN A 111 8.02 -7.73 39.76
CA GLN A 111 8.32 -8.98 40.46
C GLN A 111 9.37 -8.69 41.54
N PRO A 112 9.03 -8.82 42.85
CA PRO A 112 10.03 -8.70 43.89
C PRO A 112 11.11 -9.75 43.63
N SER A 113 12.37 -9.33 43.68
CA SER A 113 13.51 -10.24 43.60
C SER A 113 13.27 -11.40 44.56
N SER A 114 13.14 -12.62 44.02
CA SER A 114 13.09 -13.82 44.84
C SER A 114 14.22 -13.73 45.87
N PRO A 115 13.94 -13.92 47.18
CA PRO A 115 15.00 -13.86 48.17
C PRO A 115 16.10 -14.83 47.75
N VAL A 116 17.31 -14.30 47.59
CA VAL A 116 18.51 -15.11 47.42
C VAL A 116 18.54 -16.03 48.63
N THR A 117 18.26 -17.32 48.41
CA THR A 117 18.47 -18.33 49.44
C THR A 117 19.96 -18.56 49.45
N ASP A 118 20.65 -17.90 50.40
CA ASP A 118 22.05 -18.19 50.64
C ASP A 118 22.20 -19.70 50.88
N PRO A 119 23.15 -20.38 50.21
CA PRO A 119 23.37 -21.78 50.45
C PRO A 119 23.75 -21.96 51.92
N VAL A 120 22.96 -22.76 52.65
CA VAL A 120 23.31 -23.21 54.00
C VAL A 120 24.54 -24.10 53.84
N ILE A 121 25.71 -23.54 54.09
CA ILE A 121 26.96 -24.29 54.13
C ILE A 121 26.94 -25.10 55.44
N PRO A 122 27.08 -26.44 55.37
CA PRO A 122 27.07 -27.32 56.55
C PRO A 122 28.35 -27.21 57.40
#